data_AF-A0A849DH71-F1
#
_entry.id   AF-A0A849DH71-F1
#
_cell.length_a   1.000
_cell.length_b   1.000
_cell.length_c   1.000
_cell.angle_alpha   90.00
_cell.angle_beta   90.00
_cell.angle_gamma   90.00
#
_symmetry.space_group_name_H-M   'P 1'
#
loop_
_entity.id
_entity.type
_entity.pdbx_description
1 polymer ?
#
loop_
_entity_poly.entity_id
_entity_poly.type
_entity_poly.pdbx_seq_one_letter_code
_entity_poly.pdbx_strand_id
1 'polypeptide(L)'
;MLEEMGVAAGVGSFVVGFMASFMMAQEKGPLQEMRQPIRFLYSVASAFIDVPDPADNAWFKASFVWVCIGAILGIATPFVAFLVNRMIWSHKINRHAAEAQERARMAEIQREREQATREQARRTEELKALQNDVVSSPRLVAEHYRATLVQLETATTKLELAVKHQRRSAYTPFWETVEIGLGALNEYRLSAERLLAVIRRHESLRERLRDTPELGHVTAEPIPTGFTEIGRSRAGGAVADRFRKTVYEAQTDFQFASIYEQRRTTAAVISGFSSLQDAVDRLGDTIRSGNAMIVDAVARQHEKNTTILGEVAGELRSSRFGSSLGHEITQMNDSLRALERRLV
;
A
#
# COMPACT_ATOMS: atom_id res chain seq x y z
N MET A 1 -73.29 -61.17 10.92
CA MET A 1 -71.84 -60.89 10.95
C MET A 1 -71.26 -60.42 9.61
N LEU A 2 -72.08 -60.11 8.58
CA LEU A 2 -71.65 -59.51 7.31
C LEU A 2 -72.15 -58.07 7.10
N GLU A 3 -72.96 -57.51 8.02
CA GLU A 3 -73.42 -56.10 7.94
C GLU A 3 -72.49 -55.10 8.65
N GLU A 4 -71.69 -55.51 9.64
CA GLU A 4 -70.79 -54.58 10.35
C GLU A 4 -69.50 -54.25 9.58
N MET A 5 -69.16 -55.00 8.52
CA MET A 5 -67.98 -54.69 7.69
C MET A 5 -68.23 -53.61 6.62
N GLY A 6 -69.49 -53.30 6.29
CA GLY A 6 -69.84 -52.27 5.31
C GLY A 6 -69.64 -50.84 5.81
N VAL A 7 -69.86 -50.60 7.10
CA VAL A 7 -69.78 -49.26 7.70
C VAL A 7 -68.33 -48.80 7.91
N ALA A 8 -67.41 -49.73 8.20
CA ALA A 8 -65.99 -49.43 8.38
C ALA A 8 -65.26 -49.05 7.07
N ALA A 9 -65.69 -49.61 5.93
CA ALA A 9 -65.11 -49.29 4.62
C ALA A 9 -65.49 -47.88 4.11
N GLY A 10 -66.68 -47.38 4.46
CA GLY A 10 -67.15 -46.06 4.05
C GLY A 10 -66.42 -44.90 4.75
N VAL A 11 -66.11 -45.05 6.04
CA VAL A 11 -65.45 -43.99 6.83
C VAL A 11 -63.97 -43.84 6.44
N GLY A 12 -63.30 -44.94 6.11
CA GLY A 12 -61.91 -44.92 5.62
C GLY A 12 -61.76 -44.19 4.29
N SER A 13 -62.68 -44.43 3.35
CA SER A 13 -62.65 -43.76 2.04
C SER A 13 -62.99 -42.26 2.13
N PHE A 14 -63.75 -41.86 3.15
CA PHE A 14 -64.11 -40.47 3.41
C PHE A 14 -62.92 -39.62 3.89
N VAL A 15 -62.10 -40.16 4.80
CA VAL A 15 -60.94 -39.46 5.35
C VAL A 15 -59.82 -39.31 4.32
N VAL A 16 -59.62 -40.33 3.47
CA VAL A 16 -58.59 -40.30 2.41
C VAL A 16 -58.97 -39.32 1.29
N GLY A 17 -60.24 -39.27 0.88
CA GLY A 17 -60.71 -38.32 -0.13
C GLY A 17 -60.63 -36.86 0.34
N PHE A 18 -61.03 -36.59 1.59
CA PHE A 18 -60.96 -35.24 2.16
C PHE A 18 -59.50 -34.75 2.32
N MET A 19 -58.59 -35.60 2.77
CA MET A 19 -57.16 -35.28 2.87
C MET A 19 -56.51 -35.03 1.50
N ALA A 20 -56.84 -35.82 0.47
CA ALA A 20 -56.29 -35.65 -0.87
C ALA A 20 -56.74 -34.33 -1.54
N SER A 21 -58.02 -33.97 -1.42
CA SER A 21 -58.53 -32.67 -1.91
C SER A 21 -57.97 -31.50 -1.11
N PHE A 22 -57.73 -31.66 0.20
CA PHE A 22 -57.15 -30.61 1.02
C PHE A 22 -55.65 -30.40 0.74
N MET A 23 -54.91 -31.46 0.44
CA MET A 23 -53.50 -31.36 0.05
C MET A 23 -53.29 -30.76 -1.34
N MET A 24 -54.16 -31.03 -2.32
CA MET A 24 -54.06 -30.37 -3.64
C MET A 24 -54.41 -28.87 -3.60
N ALA A 25 -55.21 -28.42 -2.64
CA ALA A 25 -55.54 -27.00 -2.47
C ALA A 25 -54.40 -26.15 -1.84
N GLN A 26 -53.36 -26.78 -1.28
CA GLN A 26 -52.25 -26.07 -0.63
C GLN A 26 -51.24 -25.44 -1.62
N GLU A 27 -51.25 -25.83 -2.90
CA GLU A 27 -50.24 -25.39 -3.86
C GLU A 27 -50.60 -24.08 -4.58
N LYS A 28 -51.84 -23.58 -4.43
CA LYS A 28 -52.32 -22.35 -5.09
C LYS A 28 -53.21 -21.50 -4.17
N GLY A 29 -52.68 -20.35 -3.72
CA GLY A 29 -53.41 -19.11 -3.36
C GLY A 29 -54.64 -19.18 -2.43
N PRO A 30 -54.62 -18.56 -1.24
CA PRO A 30 -55.55 -18.88 -0.13
C PRO A 30 -57.00 -18.38 -0.23
N LEU A 31 -57.44 -17.70 -1.30
CA LEU A 31 -58.72 -16.95 -1.25
C LEU A 31 -59.76 -17.29 -2.33
N GLN A 32 -59.50 -18.19 -3.29
CA GLN A 32 -60.47 -18.46 -4.37
C GLN A 32 -61.08 -19.86 -4.40
N GLU A 33 -60.55 -20.86 -3.69
CA GLU A 33 -61.05 -22.26 -3.76
C GLU A 33 -61.63 -22.84 -2.46
N MET A 34 -61.98 -22.03 -1.45
CA MET A 34 -62.76 -22.52 -0.30
C MET A 34 -64.20 -22.96 -0.65
N ARG A 35 -64.67 -22.78 -1.91
CA ARG A 35 -65.99 -23.24 -2.36
C ARG A 35 -66.08 -24.74 -2.64
N GLN A 36 -64.98 -25.41 -3.01
CA GLN A 36 -64.96 -26.83 -3.38
C GLN A 36 -65.13 -27.78 -2.15
N PRO A 37 -64.41 -27.60 -1.02
CA PRO A 37 -64.58 -28.47 0.14
C PRO A 37 -65.96 -28.31 0.81
N ILE A 38 -66.54 -27.10 0.77
CA ILE A 38 -67.88 -26.83 1.32
C ILE A 38 -68.96 -27.57 0.49
N ARG A 39 -68.83 -27.61 -0.84
CA ARG A 39 -69.75 -28.39 -1.70
C ARG A 39 -69.63 -29.89 -1.47
N PHE A 40 -68.43 -30.40 -1.21
CA PHE A 40 -68.23 -31.82 -0.89
C PHE A 40 -68.86 -32.19 0.46
N LEU A 41 -68.69 -31.36 1.49
CA LEU A 41 -69.36 -31.54 2.79
C LEU A 41 -70.89 -31.51 2.66
N TYR A 42 -71.44 -30.65 1.79
CA TYR A 42 -72.88 -30.58 1.54
C TYR A 42 -73.40 -31.83 0.79
N SER A 43 -72.65 -32.32 -0.20
CA SER A 43 -72.98 -33.54 -0.96
C SER A 43 -72.99 -34.80 -0.10
N VAL A 44 -72.10 -34.87 0.90
CA VAL A 44 -72.00 -36.02 1.79
C VAL A 44 -73.06 -35.93 2.89
N ALA A 45 -73.34 -34.72 3.39
CA ALA A 45 -74.46 -34.50 4.30
C ALA A 45 -75.79 -34.88 3.65
N SER A 46 -75.99 -34.60 2.35
CA SER A 46 -77.22 -35.02 1.65
C SER A 46 -77.30 -36.53 1.38
N ALA A 47 -76.17 -37.25 1.29
CA ALA A 47 -76.16 -38.69 1.03
C ALA A 47 -76.46 -39.54 2.29
N PHE A 48 -76.37 -38.96 3.48
CA PHE A 48 -76.71 -39.62 4.74
C PHE A 48 -78.13 -39.29 5.26
N ILE A 49 -78.89 -38.44 4.54
CA ILE A 49 -80.27 -38.10 4.86
C ILE A 49 -81.19 -38.88 3.91
N ASP A 50 -81.18 -40.20 4.04
CA ASP A 50 -82.31 -41.04 3.63
C ASP A 50 -82.61 -41.96 4.82
N VAL A 51 -83.03 -41.31 5.91
CA VAL A 51 -83.45 -41.95 7.15
C VAL A 51 -84.96 -42.16 7.05
N PRO A 52 -85.48 -43.38 7.25
CA PRO A 52 -86.91 -43.64 7.22
C PRO A 52 -87.64 -42.76 8.24
N ASP A 53 -88.75 -42.17 7.83
CA ASP A 53 -89.57 -41.24 8.61
C ASP A 53 -89.89 -41.78 10.02
N PRO A 54 -89.23 -41.27 11.09
CA PRO A 54 -89.58 -41.60 12.45
C PRO A 54 -90.62 -40.58 12.90
N ALA A 55 -91.88 -40.88 12.63
CA ALA A 55 -92.99 -40.19 13.27
C ALA A 55 -92.80 -40.23 14.79
N ASP A 56 -92.70 -39.04 15.39
CA ASP A 56 -92.79 -38.73 16.82
C ASP A 56 -91.84 -39.40 17.83
N ASN A 57 -90.52 -39.38 17.56
CA ASN A 57 -89.52 -39.62 18.60
C ASN A 57 -88.61 -38.40 18.82
N ALA A 58 -89.12 -37.42 19.58
CA ALA A 58 -88.41 -36.19 19.98
C ALA A 58 -87.05 -36.48 20.65
N TRP A 59 -86.90 -37.62 21.31
CA TRP A 59 -85.67 -38.05 21.97
C TRP A 59 -84.54 -38.36 20.97
N PHE A 60 -84.86 -38.92 19.79
CA PHE A 60 -83.86 -39.28 18.78
C PHE A 60 -83.25 -38.03 18.11
N LYS A 61 -84.08 -37.02 17.85
CA LYS A 61 -83.63 -35.72 17.33
C LYS A 61 -82.73 -34.99 18.32
N ALA A 62 -83.07 -35.03 19.61
CA ALA A 62 -82.23 -34.45 20.67
C ALA A 62 -80.87 -35.15 20.78
N SER A 63 -80.83 -36.48 20.76
CA SER A 63 -79.58 -37.25 20.81
C SER A 63 -78.69 -37.01 19.60
N PHE A 64 -79.26 -36.93 18.39
CA PHE A 64 -78.49 -36.68 17.18
C PHE A 64 -77.83 -35.29 17.15
N VAL A 65 -78.53 -34.27 17.65
CA VAL A 65 -77.99 -32.91 17.78
C VAL A 65 -76.80 -32.89 18.74
N TRP A 66 -76.88 -33.58 19.88
CA TRP A 66 -75.75 -33.68 20.83
C TRP A 66 -74.55 -34.44 20.27
N VAL A 67 -74.78 -35.49 19.47
CA VAL A 67 -73.69 -36.22 18.77
C VAL A 67 -73.00 -35.32 17.74
N CYS A 68 -73.75 -34.54 16.96
CA CYS A 68 -73.18 -33.61 16.00
C CYS A 68 -72.39 -32.49 16.68
N ILE A 69 -72.92 -31.93 17.78
CA ILE A 69 -72.21 -30.92 18.59
C ILE A 69 -70.93 -31.52 19.17
N GLY A 70 -70.99 -32.74 19.71
CA GLY A 70 -69.83 -33.45 20.25
C GLY A 70 -68.75 -33.72 19.20
N ALA A 71 -69.15 -34.14 17.98
CA ALA A 71 -68.23 -34.38 16.87
C ALA A 71 -67.57 -33.09 16.37
N ILE A 72 -68.34 -31.99 16.24
CA ILE A 72 -67.82 -30.68 15.85
C ILE A 72 -66.85 -30.15 16.91
N LEU A 73 -67.19 -30.24 18.20
CA LEU A 73 -66.30 -29.82 19.28
C LEU A 73 -65.04 -30.68 19.36
N GLY A 74 -65.15 -31.99 19.14
CA GLY A 74 -64.02 -32.93 19.15
C GLY A 74 -63.01 -32.71 18.02
N ILE A 75 -63.46 -32.20 16.87
CA ILE A 75 -62.58 -31.90 15.71
C ILE A 75 -62.11 -30.44 15.73
N ALA A 76 -62.96 -29.49 16.12
CA ALA A 76 -62.63 -28.07 16.13
C ALA A 76 -61.56 -27.74 17.18
N THR A 77 -61.62 -28.38 18.35
CA THR A 77 -60.66 -28.11 19.44
C THR A 77 -59.20 -28.45 19.09
N PRO A 78 -58.84 -29.65 18.58
CA PRO A 78 -57.45 -29.93 18.18
C PRO A 78 -57.01 -29.10 16.99
N PHE A 79 -57.93 -28.73 16.08
CA PHE A 79 -57.62 -27.91 14.93
C PHE A 79 -57.26 -26.47 15.33
N VAL A 80 -58.03 -25.86 16.23
CA VAL A 80 -57.72 -24.54 16.79
C VAL A 80 -56.40 -24.57 17.56
N ALA A 81 -56.17 -25.61 18.38
CA ALA A 81 -54.91 -25.78 19.10
C ALA A 81 -53.69 -25.90 18.15
N PHE A 82 -53.85 -26.64 17.04
CA PHE A 82 -52.82 -26.77 16.00
C PHE A 82 -52.52 -25.44 15.32
N LEU A 83 -53.55 -24.66 14.95
CA LEU A 83 -53.36 -23.34 14.32
C LEU A 83 -52.65 -22.35 15.26
N VAL A 84 -53.03 -22.33 16.54
CA VAL A 84 -52.38 -21.48 17.56
C VAL A 84 -50.92 -21.89 17.74
N ASN A 85 -50.63 -23.20 17.86
CA ASN A 85 -49.27 -23.70 17.99
C ASN A 85 -48.42 -23.34 16.76
N ARG A 86 -48.98 -23.46 15.54
CA ARG A 86 -48.32 -23.08 14.29
C ARG A 86 -48.02 -21.58 14.22
N MET A 87 -48.95 -20.73 14.67
CA MET A 87 -48.75 -19.28 14.69
C MET A 87 -47.64 -18.89 15.68
N ILE A 88 -47.60 -19.50 16.87
CA ILE A 88 -46.53 -19.29 17.86
C ILE A 88 -45.18 -19.73 17.29
N TRP A 89 -45.12 -20.88 16.62
CA TRP A 89 -43.89 -21.40 16.01
C TRP A 89 -43.39 -20.53 14.86
N SER A 90 -44.29 -20.10 13.97
CA SER A 90 -43.96 -19.17 12.87
C SER A 90 -43.45 -17.83 13.39
N HIS A 91 -44.03 -17.31 14.47
CA HIS A 91 -43.58 -16.05 15.06
C HIS A 91 -42.20 -16.18 15.72
N LYS A 92 -41.86 -17.33 16.32
CA LYS A 92 -40.51 -17.60 16.85
C LYS A 92 -39.46 -17.72 15.75
N ILE A 93 -39.75 -18.42 14.64
CA ILE A 93 -38.82 -18.57 13.52
C ILE A 93 -38.53 -17.21 12.88
N ASN A 94 -39.56 -16.37 12.69
CA ASN A 94 -39.39 -15.03 12.14
C ASN A 94 -38.55 -14.12 13.05
N ARG A 95 -38.64 -14.28 14.38
CA ARG A 95 -37.79 -13.54 15.34
C ARG A 95 -36.34 -13.96 15.26
N HIS A 96 -36.04 -15.26 15.21
CA HIS A 96 -34.66 -15.73 15.07
C HIS A 96 -34.03 -15.39 13.72
N ALA A 97 -34.83 -15.37 12.64
CA ALA A 97 -34.38 -14.91 11.34
C ALA A 97 -34.05 -13.40 11.35
N ALA A 98 -34.87 -12.58 12.00
CA ALA A 98 -34.62 -11.15 12.16
C ALA A 98 -33.37 -10.87 13.01
N GLU A 99 -33.22 -11.56 14.14
CA GLU A 99 -32.03 -11.45 15.02
C GLU A 99 -30.75 -11.90 14.30
N ALA A 100 -30.81 -12.96 13.49
CA ALA A 100 -29.66 -13.42 12.70
C ALA A 100 -29.26 -12.40 11.61
N GLN A 101 -30.24 -11.75 10.96
CA GLN A 101 -29.98 -10.68 10.00
C GLN A 101 -29.39 -9.44 10.67
N GLU A 102 -29.88 -9.05 11.85
CA GLU A 102 -29.32 -7.93 12.61
C GLU A 102 -27.88 -8.21 13.05
N ARG A 103 -27.58 -9.42 13.54
CA ARG A 103 -26.21 -9.82 13.88
C ARG A 103 -25.30 -9.83 12.66
N ALA A 104 -25.78 -10.28 11.51
CA ALA A 104 -25.01 -10.25 10.26
C ALA A 104 -24.70 -8.81 9.83
N ARG A 105 -25.67 -7.89 9.88
CA ARG A 105 -25.46 -6.47 9.56
C ARG A 105 -24.50 -5.80 10.54
N MET A 106 -24.63 -6.07 11.83
CA MET A 106 -23.71 -5.52 12.83
C MET A 106 -22.28 -6.06 12.67
N ALA A 107 -22.13 -7.34 12.32
CA ALA A 107 -20.83 -7.93 12.02
C ALA A 107 -20.21 -7.35 10.74
N GLU A 108 -21.02 -7.05 9.72
CA GLU A 108 -20.57 -6.40 8.48
C GLU A 108 -20.11 -4.96 8.75
N ILE A 109 -20.92 -4.16 9.44
CA ILE A 109 -20.55 -2.79 9.86
C ILE A 109 -19.28 -2.80 10.72
N GLN A 110 -19.13 -3.78 11.61
CA GLN A 110 -17.93 -3.92 12.44
C GLN A 110 -16.69 -4.24 11.59
N ARG A 111 -16.81 -5.14 10.61
CA ARG A 111 -15.72 -5.47 9.67
C ARG A 111 -15.35 -4.26 8.83
N GLU A 112 -16.32 -3.50 8.33
CA GLU A 112 -16.06 -2.27 7.57
C GLU A 112 -15.34 -1.23 8.41
N ARG A 113 -15.76 -1.03 9.67
CA ARG A 113 -15.08 -0.12 10.61
C ARG A 113 -13.65 -0.57 10.92
N GLU A 114 -13.45 -1.87 11.14
CA GLU A 114 -12.11 -2.42 11.36
C GLU A 114 -11.22 -2.28 10.13
N GLN A 115 -11.76 -2.51 8.92
CA GLN A 115 -11.03 -2.31 7.67
C GLN A 115 -10.67 -0.83 7.47
N ALA A 116 -11.62 0.08 7.68
CA ALA A 116 -11.39 1.52 7.59
C ALA A 116 -10.34 1.99 8.61
N THR A 117 -10.37 1.46 9.84
CA THR A 117 -9.39 1.78 10.89
C THR A 117 -7.99 1.26 10.51
N ARG A 118 -7.90 0.03 9.97
CA ARG A 118 -6.62 -0.54 9.50
C ARG A 118 -6.07 0.24 8.32
N GLU A 119 -6.92 0.64 7.38
CA GLU A 119 -6.50 1.45 6.24
C GLU A 119 -6.02 2.84 6.68
N GLN A 120 -6.74 3.47 7.61
CA GLN A 120 -6.33 4.75 8.17
C GLN A 120 -5.00 4.63 8.93
N ALA A 121 -4.83 3.58 9.74
CA ALA A 121 -3.57 3.31 10.42
C ALA A 121 -2.41 3.14 9.43
N ARG A 122 -2.60 2.35 8.37
CA ARG A 122 -1.60 2.15 7.32
C ARG A 122 -1.22 3.46 6.64
N ARG A 123 -2.21 4.28 6.25
CA ARG A 123 -1.95 5.61 5.65
C ARG A 123 -1.18 6.51 6.60
N THR A 124 -1.52 6.54 7.89
CA THR A 124 -0.79 7.38 8.85
C THR A 124 0.65 6.91 9.06
N GLU A 125 0.91 5.61 8.99
CA GLU A 125 2.26 5.05 9.06
C GLU A 125 3.08 5.38 7.82
N GLU A 126 2.48 5.23 6.63
CA GLU A 126 3.08 5.61 5.35
C GLU A 126 3.45 7.11 5.32
N LEU A 127 2.56 7.99 5.80
CA LEU A 127 2.81 9.43 5.89
C LEU A 127 3.94 9.77 6.87
N LYS A 128 3.99 9.11 8.04
CA LYS A 128 5.08 9.29 9.01
C LYS A 128 6.42 8.83 8.43
N ALA A 129 6.43 7.70 7.72
CA ALA A 129 7.64 7.21 7.07
C ALA A 129 8.12 8.19 5.99
N LEU A 130 7.21 8.72 5.16
CA LEU A 130 7.54 9.73 4.15
C LEU A 130 8.08 11.01 4.78
N GLN A 131 7.45 11.50 5.85
CA GLN A 131 7.93 12.67 6.59
C GLN A 131 9.34 12.46 7.15
N ASN A 132 9.59 11.32 7.80
CA ASN A 132 10.91 10.99 8.35
C ASN A 132 11.99 10.89 7.26
N ASP A 133 11.65 10.28 6.12
CA ASP A 133 12.53 10.15 4.97
C ASP A 133 12.89 11.54 4.39
N VAL A 134 11.90 12.43 4.25
CA VAL A 134 12.11 13.80 3.75
C VAL A 134 13.02 14.59 4.70
N VAL A 135 12.77 14.54 6.00
CA VAL A 135 13.51 15.31 7.02
C VAL A 135 14.95 14.80 7.17
N SER A 136 15.16 13.48 7.09
CA SER A 136 16.49 12.89 7.24
C SER A 136 17.36 13.01 5.97
N SER A 137 16.73 13.13 4.80
CA SER A 137 17.42 13.10 3.51
C SER A 137 18.51 14.18 3.33
N PRO A 138 18.32 15.48 3.68
CA PRO A 138 19.38 16.49 3.58
C PRO A 138 20.62 16.15 4.42
N ARG A 139 20.43 15.55 5.60
CA ARG A 139 21.54 15.13 6.47
C ARG A 139 22.35 14.01 5.83
N LEU A 140 21.68 13.03 5.23
CA LEU A 140 22.34 11.95 4.49
C LEU A 140 23.14 12.47 3.29
N VAL A 141 22.58 13.44 2.55
CA VAL A 141 23.32 14.11 1.45
C VAL A 141 24.60 14.77 1.99
N ALA A 142 24.51 15.51 3.10
CA ALA A 142 25.65 16.17 3.73
C ALA A 142 26.72 15.18 4.23
N GLU A 143 26.31 14.06 4.79
CA GLU A 143 27.21 13.01 5.28
C GLU A 143 27.98 12.36 4.13
N HIS A 144 27.28 11.90 3.08
CA HIS A 144 27.91 11.29 1.92
C HIS A 144 28.83 12.27 1.17
N TYR A 145 28.47 13.55 1.16
CA TYR A 145 29.31 14.59 0.60
C TYR A 145 30.62 14.78 1.35
N ARG A 146 30.57 14.85 2.68
CA ARG A 146 31.79 14.94 3.52
C ARG A 146 32.67 13.71 3.33
N ALA A 147 32.08 12.51 3.31
CA ALA A 147 32.81 11.28 3.04
C ALA A 147 33.53 11.35 1.69
N THR A 148 32.85 11.84 0.66
CA THR A 148 33.43 12.02 -0.68
C THR A 148 34.64 12.98 -0.66
N LEU A 149 34.56 14.11 0.05
CA LEU A 149 35.70 15.05 0.19
C LEU A 149 36.92 14.40 0.84
N VAL A 150 36.72 13.69 1.94
CA VAL A 150 37.80 13.06 2.69
C VAL A 150 38.57 12.08 1.82
N GLN A 151 37.88 11.30 0.98
CA GLN A 151 38.53 10.36 0.07
C GLN A 151 39.32 11.07 -1.03
N LEU A 152 38.80 12.18 -1.57
CA LEU A 152 39.51 12.97 -2.57
C LEU A 152 40.77 13.63 -1.99
N GLU A 153 40.68 14.18 -0.79
CA GLU A 153 41.81 14.78 -0.08
C GLU A 153 42.89 13.72 0.23
N THR A 154 42.46 12.54 0.67
CA THR A 154 43.35 11.40 0.90
C THR A 154 44.06 11.00 -0.39
N ALA A 155 43.33 10.82 -1.50
CA ALA A 155 43.92 10.48 -2.80
C ALA A 155 44.91 11.56 -3.27
N THR A 156 44.58 12.83 -3.09
CA THR A 156 45.44 13.97 -3.44
C THR A 156 46.73 13.98 -2.62
N THR A 157 46.62 13.82 -1.30
CA THR A 157 47.77 13.78 -0.39
C THR A 157 48.71 12.61 -0.73
N LYS A 158 48.14 11.44 -1.04
CA LYS A 158 48.92 10.27 -1.45
C LYS A 158 49.58 10.47 -2.80
N LEU A 159 48.91 11.09 -3.77
CA LEU A 159 49.52 11.45 -5.04
C LEU A 159 50.75 12.35 -4.84
N GLU A 160 50.64 13.39 -4.02
CA GLU A 160 51.76 14.30 -3.74
C GLU A 160 52.93 13.59 -3.06
N LEU A 161 52.62 12.71 -2.11
CA LEU A 161 53.62 11.89 -1.45
C LEU A 161 54.28 10.89 -2.41
N ALA A 162 53.53 10.29 -3.34
CA ALA A 162 54.05 9.41 -4.38
C ALA A 162 55.02 10.18 -5.29
N VAL A 163 54.66 11.37 -5.76
CA VAL A 163 55.55 12.23 -6.55
C VAL A 163 56.84 12.55 -5.80
N LYS A 164 56.76 12.80 -4.48
CA LYS A 164 57.94 13.03 -3.64
C LYS A 164 58.83 11.79 -3.52
N HIS A 165 58.24 10.60 -3.38
CA HIS A 165 58.98 9.34 -3.35
C HIS A 165 59.64 9.02 -4.69
N GLN A 166 58.94 9.26 -5.80
CA GLN A 166 59.47 9.09 -7.15
C GLN A 166 60.73 9.95 -7.37
N ARG A 167 60.67 11.24 -7.02
CA ARG A 167 61.82 12.17 -7.12
C ARG A 167 63.03 11.78 -6.27
N ARG A 168 62.81 10.98 -5.23
CA ARG A 168 63.86 10.52 -4.29
C ARG A 168 64.31 9.09 -4.61
N SER A 169 63.85 8.51 -5.70
CA SER A 169 64.09 7.09 -6.04
C SER A 169 63.71 6.14 -4.90
N ALA A 170 62.69 6.50 -4.11
CA ALA A 170 62.19 5.68 -3.02
C ALA A 170 61.17 4.68 -3.59
N TYR A 171 61.68 3.59 -4.19
CA TYR A 171 60.89 2.68 -5.02
C TYR A 171 59.74 1.99 -4.29
N THR A 172 60.00 1.31 -3.16
CA THR A 172 58.95 0.60 -2.41
C THR A 172 57.91 1.55 -1.80
N PRO A 173 58.30 2.66 -1.12
CA PRO A 173 57.34 3.64 -0.61
C PRO A 173 56.51 4.33 -1.69
N PHE A 174 57.07 4.53 -2.88
CA PHE A 174 56.33 5.05 -4.03
C PHE A 174 55.13 4.16 -4.37
N TRP A 175 55.38 2.87 -4.62
CA TRP A 175 54.32 1.93 -5.03
C TRP A 175 53.26 1.76 -3.94
N GLU A 176 53.64 1.70 -2.67
CA GLU A 176 52.67 1.64 -1.55
C GLU A 176 51.79 2.88 -1.50
N THR A 177 52.38 4.06 -1.69
CA THR A 177 51.63 5.30 -1.67
C THR A 177 50.68 5.39 -2.87
N VAL A 178 51.10 4.91 -4.03
CA VAL A 178 50.24 4.81 -5.23
C VAL A 178 49.07 3.86 -4.97
N GLU A 179 49.31 2.67 -4.41
CA GLU A 179 48.25 1.69 -4.08
C GLU A 179 47.22 2.29 -3.10
N ILE A 180 47.68 2.92 -2.02
CA ILE A 180 46.79 3.59 -1.05
C ILE A 180 46.02 4.74 -1.71
N GLY A 181 46.69 5.52 -2.55
CA GLY A 181 46.08 6.64 -3.27
C GLY A 181 44.99 6.19 -4.25
N LEU A 182 45.21 5.10 -4.97
CA LEU A 182 44.22 4.52 -5.87
C LEU A 182 43.06 3.85 -5.12
N GLY A 183 43.33 3.23 -3.96
CA GLY A 183 42.28 2.76 -3.06
C GLY A 183 41.36 3.91 -2.62
N ALA A 184 41.93 5.03 -2.17
CA ALA A 184 41.17 6.23 -1.81
C ALA A 184 40.39 6.81 -3.01
N LEU A 185 40.97 6.78 -4.22
CA LEU A 185 40.29 7.23 -5.44
C LEU A 185 39.10 6.32 -5.81
N ASN A 186 39.21 5.01 -5.58
CA ASN A 186 38.08 4.09 -5.74
C ASN A 186 36.99 4.32 -4.68
N GLU A 187 37.37 4.55 -3.42
CA GLU A 187 36.40 4.90 -2.36
C GLU A 187 35.71 6.25 -2.62
N TYR A 188 36.43 7.21 -3.20
CA TYR A 188 35.85 8.46 -3.70
C TYR A 188 34.78 8.18 -4.75
N ARG A 189 35.07 7.33 -5.74
CA ARG A 189 34.09 6.93 -6.78
C ARG A 189 32.84 6.30 -6.16
N LEU A 190 33.02 5.32 -5.27
CA LEU A 190 31.91 4.65 -4.58
C LEU A 190 31.08 5.62 -3.73
N SER A 191 31.74 6.58 -3.05
CA SER A 191 31.07 7.61 -2.26
C SER A 191 30.29 8.59 -3.14
N ALA A 192 30.83 8.96 -4.31
CA ALA A 192 30.16 9.78 -5.30
C ALA A 192 28.90 9.09 -5.88
N GLU A 193 28.97 7.79 -6.17
CA GLU A 193 27.81 7.00 -6.62
C GLU A 193 26.71 6.95 -5.55
N ARG A 194 27.07 6.71 -4.28
CA ARG A 194 26.13 6.75 -3.15
C ARG A 194 25.51 8.14 -2.99
N LEU A 195 26.31 9.19 -3.07
CA LEU A 195 25.83 10.57 -3.02
C LEU A 195 24.79 10.84 -4.13
N LEU A 196 25.08 10.44 -5.37
CA LEU A 196 24.14 10.58 -6.48
C LEU A 196 22.83 9.83 -6.23
N ALA A 197 22.89 8.61 -5.70
CA ALA A 197 21.71 7.83 -5.35
C ALA A 197 20.85 8.53 -4.28
N VAL A 198 21.48 9.11 -3.25
CA VAL A 198 20.77 9.85 -2.20
C VAL A 198 20.18 11.15 -2.74
N ILE A 199 20.88 11.87 -3.62
CA ILE A 199 20.35 13.08 -4.29
C ILE A 199 19.10 12.73 -5.11
N ARG A 200 19.14 11.65 -5.91
CA ARG A 200 17.98 11.20 -6.70
C ARG A 200 16.82 10.76 -5.80
N ARG A 201 17.11 10.05 -4.72
CA ARG A 201 16.10 9.69 -3.72
C ARG A 201 15.47 10.93 -3.11
N HIS A 202 16.27 11.92 -2.72
CA HIS A 202 15.78 13.21 -2.21
C HIS A 202 14.85 13.89 -3.22
N GLU A 203 15.21 13.93 -4.49
CA GLU A 203 14.38 14.47 -5.56
C GLU A 203 13.02 13.75 -5.65
N SER A 204 13.04 12.41 -5.69
CA SER A 204 11.81 11.61 -5.72
C SER A 204 10.93 11.80 -4.48
N LEU A 205 11.54 12.00 -3.30
CA LEU A 205 10.81 12.27 -2.06
C LEU A 205 10.15 13.65 -2.10
N ARG A 206 10.83 14.67 -2.67
CA ARG A 206 10.25 16.00 -2.86
C ARG A 206 9.08 16.00 -3.83
N GLU A 207 9.15 15.21 -4.89
CA GLU A 207 8.07 15.05 -5.85
C GLU A 207 6.86 14.38 -5.19
N ARG A 208 7.08 13.24 -4.51
CA ARG A 208 6.02 12.57 -3.75
C ARG A 208 5.38 13.45 -2.68
N LEU A 209 6.18 14.29 -2.02
CA LEU A 209 5.69 15.24 -1.02
C LEU A 209 4.79 16.30 -1.64
N ARG A 210 5.12 16.80 -2.84
CA ARG A 210 4.29 17.74 -3.60
C ARG A 210 2.93 17.15 -3.94
N ASP A 211 2.90 15.86 -4.26
CA ASP A 211 1.68 15.14 -4.62
C ASP A 211 0.85 14.70 -3.39
N THR A 212 1.32 14.98 -2.17
CA THR A 212 0.67 14.59 -0.90
C THR A 212 0.18 15.82 -0.13
N PRO A 213 -1.09 16.25 -0.30
CA PRO A 213 -1.63 17.46 0.34
C PRO A 213 -1.57 17.43 1.86
N GLU A 214 -1.69 16.25 2.48
CA GLU A 214 -1.69 16.04 3.93
C GLU A 214 -0.36 16.47 4.59
N LEU A 215 0.73 16.50 3.81
CA LEU A 215 2.06 16.89 4.26
C LEU A 215 2.48 18.27 3.74
N GLY A 216 1.55 19.11 3.29
CA GLY A 216 1.87 20.46 2.79
C GLY A 216 2.58 21.39 3.79
N HIS A 217 2.59 21.04 5.07
CA HIS A 217 3.33 21.74 6.12
C HIS A 217 4.81 21.29 6.24
N VAL A 218 5.17 20.13 5.69
CA VAL A 218 6.54 19.61 5.71
C VAL A 218 7.29 20.24 4.55
N THR A 219 8.28 21.07 4.86
CA THR A 219 9.19 21.62 3.86
C THR A 219 10.41 20.72 3.74
N ALA A 220 10.61 20.15 2.56
CA ALA A 220 11.86 19.50 2.22
C ALA A 220 12.92 20.59 2.03
N GLU A 221 13.89 20.67 2.95
CA GLU A 221 15.00 21.61 2.81
C GLU A 221 15.73 21.37 1.49
N PRO A 222 16.05 22.42 0.73
CA PRO A 222 16.81 22.29 -0.50
C PRO A 222 18.22 21.79 -0.17
N ILE A 223 18.77 20.96 -1.06
CA ILE A 223 20.18 20.56 -0.99
C ILE A 223 21.02 21.85 -1.03
N PRO A 224 21.92 22.10 -0.05
CA PRO A 224 22.66 23.35 -0.02
C PRO A 224 23.49 23.56 -1.29
N THR A 225 23.69 24.81 -1.70
CA THR A 225 24.39 25.14 -2.95
C THR A 225 25.89 24.91 -2.89
N GLY A 226 26.50 24.86 -1.69
CA GLY A 226 27.91 24.49 -1.51
C GLY A 226 28.27 23.10 -2.07
N PHE A 227 27.25 22.25 -2.30
CA PHE A 227 27.41 20.94 -2.92
C PHE A 227 27.72 21.01 -4.43
N THR A 228 27.46 22.16 -5.06
CA THR A 228 27.83 22.43 -6.46
C THR A 228 29.34 22.53 -6.65
N GLU A 229 30.11 22.83 -5.60
CA GLU A 229 31.56 23.02 -5.70
C GLU A 229 32.29 21.71 -6.00
N ILE A 230 31.92 20.58 -5.40
CA ILE A 230 32.49 19.26 -5.75
C ILE A 230 31.99 18.77 -7.10
N GLY A 231 30.69 18.92 -7.40
CA GLY A 231 30.19 18.54 -8.72
C GLY A 231 31.00 19.26 -9.80
N ARG A 232 31.15 20.58 -9.67
CA ARG A 232 31.97 21.40 -10.57
C ARG A 232 33.47 21.11 -10.45
N SER A 233 33.90 20.48 -9.36
CA SER A 233 35.29 20.11 -9.14
C SER A 233 35.70 19.01 -10.10
N ARG A 234 36.39 19.44 -11.17
CA ARG A 234 37.23 18.57 -11.99
C ARG A 234 38.35 17.90 -11.18
N ALA A 235 38.49 18.17 -9.87
CA ALA A 235 39.57 17.67 -9.05
C ALA A 235 39.64 16.15 -9.01
N GLY A 236 38.51 15.43 -8.96
CA GLY A 236 38.52 13.96 -9.00
C GLY A 236 39.17 13.41 -10.28
N GLY A 237 38.73 13.91 -11.44
CA GLY A 237 39.31 13.55 -12.74
C GLY A 237 40.76 14.02 -12.88
N ALA A 238 41.09 15.22 -12.42
CA ALA A 238 42.45 15.76 -12.46
C ALA A 238 43.42 14.97 -11.58
N VAL A 239 42.98 14.52 -10.40
CA VAL A 239 43.77 13.64 -9.52
C VAL A 239 44.00 12.29 -10.18
N ALA A 240 42.97 11.70 -10.80
CA ALA A 240 43.10 10.46 -11.56
C ALA A 240 44.08 10.60 -12.73
N ASP A 241 44.00 11.68 -13.51
CA ASP A 241 44.89 11.94 -14.63
C ASP A 241 46.34 12.17 -14.17
N ARG A 242 46.54 12.83 -13.02
CA ARG A 242 47.87 12.97 -12.42
C ARG A 242 48.41 11.63 -11.91
N PHE A 243 47.59 10.78 -11.30
CA PHE A 243 48.00 9.41 -10.97
C PHE A 243 48.43 8.66 -12.23
N ARG A 244 47.66 8.76 -13.32
CA ARG A 244 47.97 8.10 -14.60
C ARG A 244 49.35 8.50 -15.09
N LYS A 245 49.61 9.81 -15.10
CA LYS A 245 50.91 10.37 -15.51
C LYS A 245 52.05 9.89 -14.61
N THR A 246 51.90 10.00 -13.29
CA THR A 246 52.92 9.60 -12.31
C THR A 246 53.25 8.10 -12.42
N VAL A 247 52.23 7.25 -12.56
CA VAL A 247 52.41 5.80 -12.73
C VAL A 247 53.10 5.49 -14.05
N TYR A 248 52.66 6.12 -15.14
CA TYR A 248 53.27 5.93 -16.45
C TYR A 248 54.75 6.31 -16.43
N GLU A 249 55.10 7.47 -15.88
CA GLU A 249 56.49 7.91 -15.72
C GLU A 249 57.32 6.91 -14.91
N ALA A 250 56.77 6.38 -13.80
CA ALA A 250 57.46 5.35 -13.02
C ALA A 250 57.62 4.03 -13.79
N GLN A 251 56.65 3.63 -14.60
CA GLN A 251 56.76 2.42 -15.42
C GLN A 251 57.77 2.54 -16.57
N THR A 252 58.08 3.77 -17.01
CA THR A 252 59.16 3.99 -17.98
C THR A 252 60.57 3.89 -17.38
N ASP A 253 60.68 3.96 -16.05
CA ASP A 253 61.94 3.74 -15.34
C ASP A 253 62.14 2.25 -15.01
N PHE A 254 63.29 1.70 -15.40
CA PHE A 254 63.58 0.27 -15.25
C PHE A 254 63.51 -0.23 -13.80
N GLN A 255 63.99 0.55 -12.83
CA GLN A 255 64.04 0.12 -11.43
C GLN A 255 62.63 0.10 -10.82
N PHE A 256 61.85 1.15 -11.08
CA PHE A 256 60.45 1.20 -10.67
C PHE A 256 59.62 0.09 -11.33
N ALA A 257 59.79 -0.13 -12.63
CA ALA A 257 59.09 -1.16 -13.38
C ALA A 257 59.44 -2.59 -12.90
N SER A 258 60.72 -2.88 -12.66
CA SER A 258 61.15 -4.19 -12.15
C SER A 258 60.55 -4.50 -10.78
N ILE A 259 60.46 -3.51 -9.90
CA ILE A 259 59.83 -3.69 -8.57
C ILE A 259 58.31 -3.83 -8.71
N TYR A 260 57.68 -3.10 -9.63
CA TYR A 260 56.26 -3.24 -9.91
C TYR A 260 55.91 -4.66 -10.39
N GLU A 261 56.65 -5.21 -11.35
CA GLU A 261 56.41 -6.56 -11.86
C GLU A 261 56.59 -7.63 -10.77
N GLN A 262 57.51 -7.42 -9.82
CA GLN A 262 57.65 -8.28 -8.64
C GLN A 262 56.44 -8.17 -7.68
N ARG A 263 55.77 -7.01 -7.59
CA ARG A 263 54.62 -6.76 -6.71
C ARG A 263 53.26 -7.01 -7.38
N ARG A 264 53.20 -7.05 -8.71
CA ARG A 264 51.97 -7.17 -9.52
C ARG A 264 51.13 -8.40 -9.18
N THR A 265 51.76 -9.50 -8.77
CA THR A 265 51.10 -10.71 -8.25
C THR A 265 50.32 -10.49 -6.96
N THR A 266 50.66 -9.46 -6.18
CA THR A 266 50.01 -9.13 -4.90
C THR A 266 49.01 -7.97 -5.04
N ALA A 267 49.31 -6.98 -5.90
CA ALA A 267 48.50 -5.75 -6.03
C ALA A 267 47.29 -5.88 -6.98
N ALA A 268 47.36 -6.72 -8.02
CA ALA A 268 46.25 -6.95 -8.97
C ALA A 268 44.99 -7.56 -8.29
N VAL A 269 45.15 -8.14 -7.10
CA VAL A 269 44.06 -8.79 -6.35
C VAL A 269 43.16 -7.78 -5.61
N ILE A 270 43.64 -6.58 -5.28
CA ILE A 270 42.95 -5.69 -4.34
C ILE A 270 41.68 -5.06 -4.94
N SER A 271 41.47 -5.08 -6.26
CA SER A 271 40.30 -4.39 -6.86
C SER A 271 39.76 -4.99 -8.16
N GLY A 272 40.19 -6.19 -8.56
CA GLY A 272 39.68 -6.87 -9.76
C GLY A 272 40.10 -6.24 -11.10
N PHE A 273 41.15 -5.42 -11.11
CA PHE A 273 41.74 -4.83 -12.33
C PHE A 273 42.90 -5.67 -12.84
N SER A 274 43.11 -5.68 -14.16
CA SER A 274 44.20 -6.45 -14.79
C SER A 274 45.59 -5.82 -14.59
N SER A 275 45.64 -4.49 -14.37
CA SER A 275 46.86 -3.74 -14.09
C SER A 275 46.54 -2.44 -13.32
N LEU A 276 47.57 -1.80 -12.78
CA LEU A 276 47.42 -0.53 -12.06
C LEU A 276 47.09 0.63 -13.01
N GLN A 277 47.56 0.57 -14.25
CA GLN A 277 47.20 1.54 -15.29
C GLN A 277 45.72 1.37 -15.70
N ASP A 278 45.25 0.14 -15.91
CA ASP A 278 43.83 -0.17 -16.19
C ASP A 278 42.92 0.30 -15.05
N ALA A 279 43.36 0.14 -13.80
CA ALA A 279 42.66 0.68 -12.64
C ALA A 279 42.53 2.22 -12.70
N VAL A 280 43.63 2.93 -12.95
CA VAL A 280 43.63 4.40 -13.02
C VAL A 280 42.76 4.92 -14.16
N ASP A 281 42.82 4.27 -15.32
CA ASP A 281 42.06 4.67 -16.51
C ASP A 281 40.56 4.53 -16.28
N ARG A 282 40.12 3.36 -15.82
CA ARG A 282 38.71 3.09 -15.52
C ARG A 282 38.18 3.95 -14.37
N LEU A 283 38.97 4.16 -13.32
CA LEU A 283 38.61 5.04 -12.21
C LEU A 283 38.45 6.48 -12.71
N GLY A 284 39.38 6.98 -13.52
CA GLY A 284 39.33 8.32 -14.09
C GLY A 284 38.08 8.55 -14.93
N ASP A 285 37.76 7.64 -15.84
CA ASP A 285 36.57 7.73 -16.69
C ASP A 285 35.27 7.68 -15.87
N THR A 286 35.19 6.75 -14.91
CA THR A 286 34.00 6.60 -14.09
C THR A 286 33.79 7.81 -13.18
N ILE A 287 34.86 8.36 -12.59
CA ILE A 287 34.80 9.58 -11.78
C ILE A 287 34.34 10.77 -12.60
N ARG A 288 34.85 10.94 -13.82
CA ARG A 288 34.40 12.04 -14.70
C ARG A 288 32.91 11.93 -15.00
N SER A 289 32.43 10.74 -15.34
CA SER A 289 31.02 10.48 -15.59
C SER A 289 30.18 10.74 -14.33
N GLY A 290 30.59 10.21 -13.18
CA GLY A 290 29.91 10.37 -11.90
C GLY A 290 29.80 11.83 -11.47
N ASN A 291 30.89 12.60 -11.57
CA ASN A 291 30.90 14.03 -11.25
C ASN A 291 29.98 14.81 -12.18
N ALA A 292 30.00 14.53 -13.50
CA ALA A 292 29.08 15.17 -14.44
C ALA A 292 27.60 14.90 -14.09
N MET A 293 27.28 13.68 -13.67
CA MET A 293 25.93 13.32 -13.24
C MET A 293 25.51 14.00 -11.94
N ILE A 294 26.43 14.17 -10.98
CA ILE A 294 26.18 14.92 -9.74
C ILE A 294 25.96 16.40 -10.05
N VAL A 295 26.78 17.01 -10.92
CA VAL A 295 26.60 18.40 -11.38
C VAL A 295 25.21 18.60 -11.95
N ASP A 296 24.85 17.74 -12.89
CA ASP A 296 23.56 17.84 -13.58
C ASP A 296 22.39 17.66 -12.62
N ALA A 297 22.47 16.71 -11.68
CA ALA A 297 21.45 16.51 -10.65
C ALA A 297 21.32 17.74 -9.72
N VAL A 298 22.43 18.31 -9.27
CA VAL A 298 22.42 19.49 -8.40
C VAL A 298 21.98 20.74 -9.16
N ALA A 299 22.38 20.90 -10.43
CA ALA A 299 21.96 22.01 -11.28
C ALA A 299 20.45 22.00 -11.51
N ARG A 300 19.87 20.84 -11.87
CA ARG A 300 18.42 20.66 -11.99
C ARG A 300 17.70 20.99 -10.68
N GLN A 301 18.27 20.60 -9.54
CA GLN A 301 17.71 20.94 -8.24
C GLN A 301 17.71 22.44 -7.97
N HIS A 302 18.81 23.12 -8.31
CA HIS A 302 18.93 24.56 -8.14
C HIS A 302 17.91 25.30 -9.03
N GLU A 303 17.80 24.92 -10.30
CA GLU A 303 16.82 25.48 -11.23
C GLU A 303 15.39 25.35 -10.69
N LYS A 304 14.99 24.13 -10.29
CA LYS A 304 13.67 23.87 -9.68
C LYS A 304 13.42 24.75 -8.45
N ASN A 305 14.42 24.92 -7.59
CA ASN A 305 14.30 25.79 -6.42
C ASN A 305 14.12 27.26 -6.81
N THR A 306 14.85 27.75 -7.81
CA THR A 306 14.71 29.14 -8.29
C THR A 306 13.35 29.39 -8.94
N THR A 307 12.80 28.43 -9.67
CA THR A 307 11.44 28.53 -10.25
C THR A 307 10.38 28.62 -9.17
N ILE A 308 10.43 27.74 -8.17
CA ILE A 308 9.49 27.77 -7.03
C ILE A 308 9.57 29.10 -6.29
N LEU A 309 10.77 29.61 -6.02
CA LEU A 309 10.93 30.92 -5.41
C LEU A 309 10.37 32.06 -6.28
N GLY A 310 10.53 31.95 -7.60
CA GLY A 310 9.95 32.89 -8.57
C GLY A 310 8.42 32.88 -8.58
N GLU A 311 7.81 31.70 -8.54
CA GLU A 311 6.36 31.50 -8.44
C GLU A 311 5.81 32.07 -7.14
N VAL A 312 6.41 31.71 -6.00
CA VAL A 312 6.02 32.24 -4.68
C VAL A 312 6.17 33.76 -4.62
N ALA A 313 7.26 34.32 -5.18
CA ALA A 313 7.43 35.76 -5.27
C ALA A 313 6.43 36.42 -6.24
N GLY A 314 5.97 35.71 -7.27
CA GLY A 314 4.92 36.13 -8.18
C GLY A 314 3.55 36.18 -7.50
N GLU A 315 3.18 35.11 -6.79
CA GLU A 315 1.95 35.03 -5.99
C GLU A 315 1.93 36.09 -4.90
N LEU A 316 3.04 36.27 -4.17
CA LEU A 316 3.18 37.32 -3.17
C LEU A 316 3.05 38.72 -3.78
N ARG A 317 3.60 38.97 -4.97
CA ARG A 317 3.43 40.24 -5.69
C ARG A 317 1.99 40.49 -6.17
N SER A 318 1.26 39.42 -6.51
CA SER A 318 -0.14 39.50 -6.90
C SER A 318 -1.11 39.64 -5.72
N SER A 319 -0.67 39.25 -4.51
CA SER A 319 -1.38 39.48 -3.25
C SER A 319 -1.32 40.95 -2.86
N ARG A 320 -2.41 41.49 -2.29
CA ARG A 320 -2.63 42.91 -1.98
C ARG A 320 -1.62 43.52 -0.97
N PHE A 321 -0.71 42.71 -0.41
CA PHE A 321 0.40 43.07 0.48
C PHE A 321 1.79 43.04 -0.20
N GLY A 322 1.86 42.72 -1.50
CA GLY A 322 3.06 42.28 -2.21
C GLY A 322 4.11 43.32 -2.59
N SER A 323 3.79 44.62 -2.59
CA SER A 323 4.74 45.65 -3.05
C SER A 323 5.88 45.89 -2.06
N SER A 324 5.60 45.82 -0.75
CA SER A 324 6.60 46.02 0.31
C SER A 324 7.51 44.80 0.47
N LEU A 325 6.93 43.60 0.55
CA LEU A 325 7.67 42.33 0.72
C LEU A 325 8.41 41.91 -0.55
N GLY A 326 7.86 42.21 -1.73
CA GLY A 326 8.54 41.93 -3.00
C GLY A 326 9.84 42.72 -3.16
N HIS A 327 9.91 43.93 -2.60
CA HIS A 327 11.12 44.75 -2.61
C HIS A 327 12.19 44.17 -1.67
N GLU A 328 11.82 43.75 -0.46
CA GLU A 328 12.74 43.09 0.50
C GLU A 328 13.27 41.75 -0.01
N ILE A 329 12.43 40.91 -0.62
CA ILE A 329 12.87 39.62 -1.18
C ILE A 329 13.84 39.82 -2.34
N THR A 330 13.59 40.82 -3.19
CA THR A 330 14.49 41.14 -4.31
C THR A 330 15.83 41.68 -3.79
N GLN A 331 15.79 42.58 -2.81
CA GLN A 331 16.99 43.12 -2.15
C GLN A 331 17.80 42.02 -1.44
N MET A 332 17.14 41.07 -0.79
CA MET A 332 17.78 39.94 -0.11
C MET A 332 18.41 38.96 -1.11
N ASN A 333 17.74 38.67 -2.23
CA ASN A 333 18.28 37.83 -3.30
C ASN A 333 19.49 38.48 -3.99
N ASP A 334 19.44 39.80 -4.21
CA ASP A 334 20.58 40.55 -4.75
C ASP A 334 21.75 40.64 -3.76
N SER A 335 21.46 40.70 -2.46
CA SER A 335 22.45 40.63 -1.38
C SER A 335 23.14 39.26 -1.32
N LEU A 336 22.36 38.18 -1.45
CA LEU A 336 22.87 36.81 -1.52
C LEU A 336 23.76 36.61 -2.75
N ARG A 337 23.34 37.08 -3.92
CA ARG A 337 24.15 37.04 -5.15
C ARG A 337 25.40 37.93 -5.08
N ALA A 338 25.37 39.00 -4.29
CA ALA A 338 26.53 39.85 -4.06
C ALA A 338 27.53 39.19 -3.09
N LEU A 339 27.04 38.48 -2.08
CA LEU A 339 27.86 37.67 -1.16
C LEU A 339 28.49 36.47 -1.86
N GLU A 340 27.72 35.78 -2.71
CA GLU A 340 28.20 34.64 -3.51
C GLU A 340 29.33 35.07 -4.47
N ARG A 341 29.25 36.29 -5.03
CA ARG A 341 30.32 36.88 -5.85
C ARG A 341 31.55 37.36 -5.07
N ARG A 342 31.48 37.50 -3.75
CA ARG A 342 32.62 37.88 -2.89
C ARG A 342 33.34 36.68 -2.29
N LEU A 343 32.74 35.49 -2.35
CA LEU A 343 33.29 34.24 -1.82
C LEU A 343 33.99 33.37 -2.87
N VAL A 344 33.82 33.70 -4.16
CA VAL A 344 34.66 33.25 -5.30
C VAL A 344 35.77 34.26 -5.50
#